data_AF-A0A1Q2YEJ6-F1
#
_entry.id   AF-A0A1Q2YEJ6-F1
#
_cell.length_a   1.000
_cell.length_b   1.000
_cell.length_c   1.000
_cell.angle_alpha   90.00
_cell.angle_beta   90.00
_cell.angle_gamma   90.00
#
_symmetry.space_group_name_H-M   'P 1'
#
loop_
_entity.id
_entity.type
_entity.pdbx_description
1 polymer ?
#
loop_
_entity_poly.entity_id
_entity_poly.type
_entity_poly.pdbx_seq_one_letter_code
_entity_poly.pdbx_strand_id
1 'polypeptide(L)'
;MSDLRRSNYGDYVEYYVNREADLRHKEFDESSNMDYGETTFDTSGMNAAANVDANPTGNKAGLEDLTAVSQQETWDNNNPFERPGARPGLPFAQYEKYFNLQRYEYKIMAILTSSFEDVLLLDSDNVVLENPDGLFSWDVYKQYQLVLWPDCWQRTTNPFLFDILNVTIDYSSVENDSQYNLHDLPGAISNPSTESGMLLVNKRSQVDTLLIALYFNIFGFDYYYPLITQGGAGQGDKDTYILAAYGAKKPVYQVKQGVTFIGRFEKDGGFTSGALGQCDPTTQTERETKNDTPSCSDYMFLHLSFPKFYPEEIADKLNGPDGHIVEFDGVNWGYDLELQIWEMMCQLLCSNYEKNVIQPENEASQLLAPKFRKAGQELNYIKTLKINEECDTKLLPHLQFLRNYFKYADKSTNQFHQDWEGKHASYNTV
;
A
#
# COMPACT_ATOMS: atom_id res chain seq x y z
N MET A 1 -24.93 -21.31 39.00
CA MET A 1 -25.35 -19.91 39.17
C MET A 1 -24.09 -19.08 39.38
N SER A 2 -23.55 -18.55 38.30
CA SER A 2 -22.38 -17.68 38.29
C SER A 2 -22.65 -16.63 37.21
N ASP A 3 -22.90 -15.39 37.65
CA ASP A 3 -23.16 -14.24 36.79
C ASP A 3 -21.88 -13.87 36.03
N LEU A 4 -21.89 -14.11 34.71
CA LEU A 4 -20.97 -13.52 33.75
C LEU A 4 -21.69 -12.33 33.08
N ARG A 5 -21.42 -11.12 33.56
CA ARG A 5 -21.71 -9.91 32.78
C ARG A 5 -20.65 -9.75 31.70
N ARG A 6 -21.04 -10.05 30.45
CA ARG A 6 -20.35 -9.61 29.23
C ARG A 6 -20.32 -8.09 29.20
N SER A 7 -19.13 -7.50 29.21
CA SER A 7 -18.92 -6.13 28.71
C SER A 7 -18.57 -6.22 27.24
N ASN A 8 -19.48 -5.72 26.39
CA ASN A 8 -19.21 -5.42 24.99
C ASN A 8 -18.18 -4.28 24.94
N TYR A 9 -16.94 -4.59 24.58
CA TYR A 9 -16.04 -3.61 23.97
C TYR A 9 -16.04 -3.92 22.48
N GLY A 10 -16.56 -2.99 21.69
CA GLY A 10 -16.39 -3.02 20.24
C GLY A 10 -14.93 -2.73 19.95
N ASP A 11 -14.31 -3.61 19.17
CA ASP A 11 -12.99 -3.40 18.62
C ASP A 11 -13.08 -2.19 17.67
N TYR A 12 -12.39 -1.11 18.05
CA TYR A 12 -12.26 0.07 17.19
C TYR A 12 -11.12 -0.20 16.20
N VAL A 13 -11.46 -0.37 14.93
CA VAL A 13 -10.50 -0.23 13.83
C VAL A 13 -10.25 1.27 13.65
N GLU A 14 -9.10 1.75 14.09
CA GLU A 14 -8.66 3.14 13.91
C GLU A 14 -7.85 3.24 12.61
N TYR A 15 -8.43 3.85 11.57
CA TYR A 15 -7.74 4.14 10.32
C TYR A 15 -6.88 5.40 10.48
N TYR A 16 -5.56 5.26 10.41
CA TYR A 16 -4.65 6.40 10.30
C TYR A 16 -4.49 6.77 8.82
N VAL A 17 -5.18 7.82 8.39
CA VAL A 17 -4.92 8.47 7.10
C VAL A 17 -3.87 9.54 7.34
N ASN A 18 -2.69 9.38 6.73
CA ASN A 18 -1.64 10.38 6.80
C ASN A 18 -2.09 11.62 6.00
N ARG A 19 -2.26 12.77 6.66
CA ARG A 19 -2.90 13.98 6.07
C ARG A 19 -1.98 14.84 5.21
N GLU A 20 -0.71 14.51 5.10
CA GLU A 20 0.25 15.27 4.29
C GLU A 20 1.09 14.35 3.41
N ALA A 21 0.61 14.15 2.19
CA ALA A 21 1.42 13.69 1.07
C ALA A 21 1.08 14.58 -0.12
N ASP A 22 1.69 15.76 -0.16
CA ASP A 22 1.54 16.74 -1.25
C ASP A 22 2.53 16.36 -2.37
N LEU A 23 2.06 15.61 -3.37
CA LEU A 23 2.89 15.14 -4.47
C LEU A 23 2.85 16.14 -5.63
N ARG A 24 3.94 16.91 -5.78
CA ARG A 24 4.28 17.53 -7.07
C ARG A 24 4.78 16.43 -8.02
N HIS A 25 3.98 16.10 -9.02
CA HIS A 25 4.38 15.26 -10.14
C HIS A 25 5.01 16.09 -11.26
N LYS A 26 6.22 15.69 -11.66
CA LYS A 26 6.65 15.76 -13.05
C LYS A 26 6.57 14.32 -13.57
N GLU A 27 5.91 14.18 -14.71
CA GLU A 27 5.63 12.94 -15.42
C GLU A 27 6.91 12.11 -15.66
N PHE A 28 6.80 10.80 -15.43
CA PHE A 28 7.58 9.81 -16.15
C PHE A 28 6.56 8.88 -16.80
N ASP A 29 6.47 8.96 -18.12
CA ASP A 29 5.72 8.05 -18.98
C ASP A 29 6.45 6.71 -18.99
N GLU A 30 5.79 5.64 -18.53
CA GLU A 30 6.32 4.27 -18.43
C GLU A 30 6.65 3.64 -19.81
N SER A 31 6.55 4.39 -20.91
CA SER A 31 6.78 3.91 -22.27
C SER A 31 8.06 4.40 -22.98
N SER A 32 8.97 5.15 -22.33
CA SER A 32 10.14 5.72 -23.01
C SER A 32 11.50 5.07 -22.64
N ASN A 33 12.10 4.38 -23.61
CA ASN A 33 13.50 3.93 -23.58
C ASN A 33 14.43 5.16 -23.47
N MET A 34 15.27 5.23 -22.44
CA MET A 34 16.33 6.25 -22.33
C MET A 34 17.73 5.64 -22.47
N ASP A 35 18.48 6.25 -23.38
CA ASP A 35 19.85 5.96 -23.80
C ASP A 35 20.85 6.47 -22.75
N TYR A 36 21.76 5.60 -22.27
CA TYR A 36 22.70 5.92 -21.20
C TYR A 36 23.99 6.55 -21.76
N GLY A 37 24.21 7.83 -21.47
CA GLY A 37 25.52 8.48 -21.62
C GLY A 37 26.47 8.11 -20.48
N GLU A 38 27.64 7.56 -20.82
CA GLU A 38 28.69 7.17 -19.88
C GLU A 38 29.15 8.35 -19.00
N THR A 39 29.17 8.17 -17.68
CA THR A 39 29.98 8.98 -16.75
C THR A 39 30.70 8.08 -15.76
N THR A 40 32.02 8.21 -15.73
CA THR A 40 32.95 7.45 -14.89
C THR A 40 33.02 8.01 -13.47
N PHE A 41 33.02 7.13 -12.46
CA PHE A 41 33.14 7.49 -11.03
C PHE A 41 34.57 7.29 -10.51
N ASP A 42 35.09 8.30 -9.79
CA ASP A 42 36.36 8.30 -9.05
C ASP A 42 36.16 7.72 -7.63
N THR A 43 37.05 6.82 -7.19
CA THR A 43 36.95 6.01 -5.97
C THR A 43 37.88 6.43 -4.83
N SER A 44 38.43 7.64 -4.88
CA SER A 44 39.36 8.11 -3.84
C SER A 44 38.65 8.69 -2.60
N GLY A 45 38.20 7.83 -1.67
CA GLY A 45 37.66 8.32 -0.39
C GLY A 45 37.42 7.32 0.75
N MET A 46 37.47 6.02 0.51
CA MET A 46 37.16 5.03 1.56
C MET A 46 38.42 4.37 2.10
N ASN A 47 39.03 4.98 3.12
CA ASN A 47 39.91 4.29 4.08
C ASN A 47 40.22 5.20 5.28
N ALA A 48 39.47 5.07 6.38
CA ALA A 48 39.95 5.37 7.73
C ALA A 48 38.91 4.93 8.77
N ALA A 49 39.18 3.84 9.48
CA ALA A 49 39.20 3.79 10.95
C ALA A 49 39.19 2.33 11.43
N ALA A 50 40.38 1.83 11.75
CA ALA A 50 40.58 0.68 12.63
C ALA A 50 41.27 1.17 13.92
N ASN A 51 40.94 0.51 15.03
CA ASN A 51 41.58 0.50 16.36
C ASN A 51 41.48 1.73 17.26
N VAL A 52 40.88 1.55 18.46
CA VAL A 52 41.48 1.97 19.74
C VAL A 52 41.10 1.00 20.88
N ASP A 53 42.11 0.65 21.67
CA ASP A 53 42.20 -0.31 22.78
C ASP A 53 41.41 0.02 24.07
N ALA A 54 41.27 -1.01 24.91
CA ALA A 54 40.76 -0.99 26.27
C ALA A 54 41.85 -0.73 27.33
N ASN A 55 41.52 -0.03 28.42
CA ASN A 55 42.10 -0.29 29.75
C ASN A 55 41.25 0.29 30.92
N PRO A 56 41.16 -0.38 32.09
CA PRO A 56 40.27 0.00 33.21
C PRO A 56 41.04 0.52 34.44
N THR A 57 40.48 1.50 35.18
CA THR A 57 40.80 1.70 36.61
C THR A 57 39.60 2.34 37.33
N GLY A 58 39.32 1.88 38.55
CA GLY A 58 38.16 2.29 39.35
C GLY A 58 38.45 3.33 40.44
N ASN A 59 37.38 3.81 41.08
CA ASN A 59 37.36 4.16 42.50
C ASN A 59 35.93 4.32 43.04
N LYS A 60 35.74 3.97 44.32
CA LYS A 60 34.50 3.97 45.12
C LYS A 60 34.37 5.24 45.99
N ALA A 61 33.15 5.44 46.51
CA ALA A 61 32.69 6.26 47.65
C ALA A 61 32.15 7.67 47.28
N GLY A 62 31.07 8.20 47.86
CA GLY A 62 30.25 7.79 49.01
C GLY A 62 28.89 8.52 49.05
N LEU A 63 28.04 8.11 50.00
CA LEU A 63 26.77 8.76 50.35
C LEU A 63 27.02 10.04 51.18
N GLU A 64 26.21 11.09 50.91
CA GLU A 64 25.75 12.21 51.75
C GLU A 64 25.21 13.27 50.75
N ASP A 65 24.12 14.02 50.89
CA ASP A 65 23.24 14.38 51.99
C ASP A 65 21.92 14.92 51.36
N LEU A 66 20.77 14.61 51.96
CA LEU A 66 19.45 15.06 51.51
C LEU A 66 19.08 16.35 52.26
N THR A 67 19.32 17.51 51.65
CA THR A 67 18.72 18.77 52.12
C THR A 67 18.01 19.49 50.97
N ALA A 68 16.69 19.59 51.12
CA ALA A 68 15.79 20.26 50.20
C ALA A 68 16.07 21.77 50.20
N VAL A 69 16.42 22.31 49.03
CA VAL A 69 16.30 23.74 48.73
C VAL A 69 15.15 23.90 47.76
N SER A 70 14.03 24.43 48.25
CA SER A 70 12.92 24.85 47.41
C SER A 70 13.33 26.11 46.64
N GLN A 71 13.85 25.95 45.43
CA GLN A 71 13.87 27.04 44.45
C GLN A 71 12.64 26.88 43.56
N GLN A 72 11.83 27.93 43.57
CA GLN A 72 10.68 28.08 42.70
C GLN A 72 11.22 28.47 41.33
N GLU A 73 11.50 27.48 40.47
CA GLU A 73 11.98 27.73 39.11
C GLU A 73 10.82 28.23 38.23
N THR A 74 11.05 29.37 37.61
CA THR A 74 10.18 29.92 36.56
C THR A 74 10.40 29.13 35.28
N TRP A 75 9.35 28.47 34.79
CA TRP A 75 9.39 27.60 33.61
C TRP A 75 9.28 28.41 32.32
N ASP A 76 10.23 28.24 31.40
CA ASP A 76 10.07 28.66 30.00
C ASP A 76 9.41 27.53 29.20
N ASN A 77 8.15 27.72 28.82
CA ASN A 77 7.37 26.74 28.06
C ASN A 77 7.82 26.62 26.58
N ASN A 78 8.82 27.38 26.13
CA ASN A 78 9.25 27.39 24.73
C ASN A 78 10.36 26.39 24.40
N ASN A 79 10.91 25.63 25.36
CA ASN A 79 11.95 24.65 25.07
C ASN A 79 11.75 23.32 25.83
N PRO A 80 11.10 22.31 25.23
CA PRO A 80 10.77 21.05 25.91
C PRO A 80 11.99 20.13 26.19
N PHE A 81 13.20 20.54 25.78
CA PHE A 81 14.40 19.68 25.79
C PHE A 81 15.29 19.80 27.03
N GLU A 82 15.04 20.74 27.94
CA GLU A 82 15.86 20.93 29.16
C GLU A 82 15.17 20.39 30.42
N ARG A 83 14.68 19.14 30.39
CA ARG A 83 14.27 18.46 31.62
C ARG A 83 15.49 17.81 32.30
N PRO A 84 15.79 18.11 33.58
CA PRO A 84 16.86 17.42 34.30
C PRO A 84 16.53 15.91 34.40
N GLY A 85 17.36 15.07 33.77
CA GLY A 85 17.14 13.62 33.65
C GLY A 85 16.74 13.14 32.24
N ALA A 86 16.53 14.04 31.28
CA ALA A 86 16.46 13.67 29.87
C ALA A 86 17.86 13.18 29.43
N ARG A 87 17.92 11.98 28.84
CA ARG A 87 19.12 11.52 28.13
C ARG A 87 19.50 12.58 27.10
N PRO A 88 20.80 12.83 26.81
CA PRO A 88 21.19 13.76 25.76
C PRO A 88 20.35 13.45 24.54
N GLY A 89 19.56 14.44 24.08
CA GLY A 89 18.65 14.24 22.97
C GLY A 89 19.43 13.60 21.83
N LEU A 90 18.90 12.51 21.25
CA LEU A 90 19.42 12.00 19.98
C LEU A 90 19.63 13.22 19.06
N PRO A 91 20.75 13.34 18.32
CA PRO A 91 21.07 14.54 17.57
C PRO A 91 20.18 14.61 16.33
N PHE A 92 18.89 14.80 16.54
CA PHE A 92 17.85 14.75 15.52
C PHE A 92 18.10 15.79 14.45
N ALA A 93 18.64 16.96 14.82
CA ALA A 93 19.10 17.99 13.88
C ALA A 93 20.13 17.48 12.85
N GLN A 94 20.96 16.48 13.19
CA GLN A 94 21.91 15.87 12.25
C GLN A 94 21.21 14.91 11.27
N TYR A 95 20.10 14.30 11.70
CA TYR A 95 19.40 13.25 10.97
C TYR A 95 18.09 13.72 10.31
N GLU A 96 17.61 14.91 10.63
CA GLU A 96 16.35 15.49 10.14
C GLU A 96 16.25 15.45 8.61
N LYS A 97 17.37 15.72 7.93
CA LYS A 97 17.46 15.65 6.45
C LYS A 97 17.12 14.28 5.86
N TYR A 98 17.35 13.19 6.62
CA TYR A 98 17.05 11.82 6.21
C TYR A 98 15.58 11.45 6.45
N PHE A 99 14.86 12.24 7.26
CA PHE A 99 13.43 12.10 7.47
C PHE A 99 12.62 13.11 6.65
N ASN A 100 13.20 13.67 5.59
CA ASN A 100 12.48 14.43 4.58
C ASN A 100 11.71 13.46 3.66
N LEU A 101 10.65 12.85 4.20
CA LEU A 101 9.85 11.82 3.54
C LEU A 101 9.21 12.38 2.26
N GLN A 102 9.37 11.67 1.14
CA GLN A 102 8.90 12.16 -0.15
C GLN A 102 7.70 11.39 -0.69
N ARG A 103 7.76 10.05 -0.66
CA ARG A 103 6.77 9.17 -1.31
C ARG A 103 6.60 7.85 -0.55
N TYR A 104 7.43 6.87 -0.85
CA TYR A 104 7.23 5.48 -0.42
C TYR A 104 7.54 5.28 1.06
N GLU A 105 8.39 6.14 1.62
CA GLU A 105 8.83 6.09 3.01
C GLU A 105 7.68 6.28 4.01
N TYR A 106 6.56 6.87 3.57
CA TYR A 106 5.39 7.05 4.42
C TYR A 106 4.77 5.73 4.89
N LYS A 107 4.85 4.65 4.11
CA LYS A 107 4.26 3.35 4.48
C LYS A 107 4.91 2.75 5.72
N ILE A 108 6.24 2.66 5.72
CA ILE A 108 6.98 2.13 6.86
C ILE A 108 6.81 3.04 8.10
N MET A 109 6.76 4.36 7.89
CA MET A 109 6.51 5.31 8.98
C MET A 109 5.10 5.14 9.57
N ALA A 110 4.07 4.91 8.75
CA ALA A 110 2.72 4.63 9.21
C ALA A 110 2.66 3.35 10.05
N ILE A 111 3.33 2.27 9.61
CA ILE A 111 3.45 1.04 10.40
C ILE A 111 4.10 1.35 11.75
N LEU A 112 5.29 1.94 11.76
CA LEU A 112 6.07 2.15 12.97
C LEU A 112 5.38 3.07 13.98
N THR A 113 4.75 4.15 13.51
CA THR A 113 4.13 5.18 14.35
C THR A 113 2.71 4.83 14.82
N SER A 114 2.04 3.87 14.18
CA SER A 114 0.74 3.38 14.64
C SER A 114 0.81 2.78 16.06
N SER A 115 -0.31 2.77 16.78
CA SER A 115 -0.40 2.19 18.13
C SER A 115 -0.60 0.66 18.14
N PHE A 116 -1.00 0.10 17.00
CA PHE A 116 -1.34 -1.32 16.87
C PHE A 116 -0.13 -2.24 17.01
N GLU A 117 -0.32 -3.45 17.52
CA GLU A 117 0.73 -4.48 17.50
C GLU A 117 0.68 -5.29 16.20
N ASP A 118 -0.50 -5.82 15.87
CA ASP A 118 -0.81 -6.42 14.57
C ASP A 118 -1.35 -5.34 13.63
N VAL A 119 -0.72 -5.18 12.47
CA VAL A 119 -1.00 -4.11 11.50
C VAL A 119 -1.37 -4.73 10.16
N LEU A 120 -2.49 -4.29 9.59
CA LEU A 120 -2.78 -4.38 8.17
C LEU A 120 -2.50 -3.00 7.57
N LEU A 121 -1.40 -2.88 6.83
CA LEU A 121 -1.14 -1.68 6.03
C LEU A 121 -1.96 -1.79 4.75
N LEU A 122 -2.62 -0.69 4.37
CA LEU A 122 -3.34 -0.56 3.10
C LEU A 122 -3.00 0.79 2.48
N ASP A 123 -2.55 0.77 1.23
CA ASP A 123 -2.42 1.97 0.41
C ASP A 123 -3.79 2.55 0.06
N SER A 124 -3.82 3.84 -0.24
CA SER A 124 -5.08 4.56 -0.50
C SER A 124 -5.82 4.11 -1.77
N ASP A 125 -5.14 3.41 -2.68
CA ASP A 125 -5.71 2.84 -3.89
C ASP A 125 -5.95 1.32 -3.77
N ASN A 126 -5.88 0.76 -2.56
CA ASN A 126 -6.21 -0.63 -2.30
C ASN A 126 -7.60 -0.78 -1.67
N VAL A 127 -8.54 -1.30 -2.46
CA VAL A 127 -9.91 -1.57 -2.02
C VAL A 127 -9.98 -2.95 -1.39
N VAL A 128 -10.65 -3.02 -0.25
CA VAL A 128 -10.93 -4.28 0.46
C VAL A 128 -12.26 -4.83 -0.04
N LEU A 129 -12.23 -6.04 -0.60
CA LEU A 129 -13.41 -6.68 -1.22
C LEU A 129 -14.17 -7.58 -0.26
N GLU A 130 -13.47 -8.19 0.68
CA GLU A 130 -13.99 -9.15 1.67
C GLU A 130 -13.63 -8.70 3.09
N ASN A 131 -14.35 -9.17 4.11
CA ASN A 131 -14.05 -8.77 5.49
C ASN A 131 -12.63 -9.24 5.92
N PRO A 132 -11.69 -8.32 6.21
CA PRO A 132 -10.30 -8.67 6.52
C PRO A 132 -10.09 -9.11 7.98
N ASP A 133 -11.10 -9.04 8.86
CA ASP A 133 -10.98 -9.31 10.31
C ASP A 133 -10.36 -10.69 10.60
N GLY A 134 -10.64 -11.67 9.74
CA GLY A 134 -10.13 -13.05 9.88
C GLY A 134 -8.62 -13.18 9.66
N LEU A 135 -7.96 -12.22 9.01
CA LEU A 135 -6.57 -12.33 8.58
C LEU A 135 -5.59 -12.50 9.75
N PHE A 136 -5.81 -11.81 10.88
CA PHE A 136 -4.95 -11.94 12.06
C PHE A 136 -5.17 -13.24 12.85
N SER A 137 -6.32 -13.90 12.63
CA SER A 137 -6.62 -15.19 13.23
C SER A 137 -6.12 -16.37 12.41
N TRP A 138 -5.71 -16.14 11.16
CA TRP A 138 -5.21 -17.14 10.24
C TRP A 138 -3.92 -17.79 10.75
N ASP A 139 -3.85 -19.13 10.72
CA ASP A 139 -2.75 -19.88 11.31
C ASP A 139 -1.38 -19.56 10.67
N VAL A 140 -1.35 -19.30 9.36
CA VAL A 140 -0.11 -18.89 8.68
C VAL A 140 0.33 -17.51 9.16
N TYR A 141 -0.59 -16.55 9.33
CA TYR A 141 -0.21 -15.26 9.92
C TYR A 141 0.35 -15.44 11.34
N LYS A 142 -0.27 -16.26 12.18
CA LYS A 142 0.25 -16.56 13.54
C LYS A 142 1.64 -17.20 13.53
N GLN A 143 1.95 -18.00 12.51
CA GLN A 143 3.25 -18.64 12.36
C GLN A 143 4.34 -17.68 11.84
N TYR A 144 4.02 -16.87 10.83
CA TYR A 144 5.01 -16.07 10.11
C TYR A 144 5.08 -14.62 10.59
N GLN A 145 3.96 -14.05 11.03
CA GLN A 145 3.86 -12.70 11.60
C GLN A 145 4.30 -11.55 10.66
N LEU A 146 4.62 -11.89 9.40
CA LEU A 146 4.78 -11.00 8.26
C LEU A 146 4.20 -11.72 7.03
N VAL A 147 3.13 -11.17 6.46
CA VAL A 147 2.47 -11.68 5.25
C VAL A 147 2.48 -10.59 4.18
N LEU A 148 2.95 -10.94 3.00
CA LEU A 148 3.14 -10.05 1.86
C LEU A 148 2.38 -10.59 0.65
N TRP A 149 1.81 -9.70 -0.16
CA TRP A 149 1.19 -10.08 -1.43
C TRP A 149 2.19 -9.94 -2.58
N PRO A 150 2.08 -10.77 -3.62
CA PRO A 150 2.91 -10.64 -4.80
C PRO A 150 2.51 -9.42 -5.63
N ASP A 151 3.48 -8.86 -6.34
CA ASP A 151 3.28 -7.93 -7.44
C ASP A 151 3.31 -8.71 -8.76
N CYS A 152 2.94 -8.08 -9.88
CA CYS A 152 2.97 -8.69 -11.21
C CYS A 152 4.37 -8.74 -11.85
N TRP A 153 5.38 -8.12 -11.23
CA TRP A 153 6.75 -8.10 -11.75
C TRP A 153 7.62 -9.23 -11.23
N GLN A 154 8.59 -9.63 -12.04
CA GLN A 154 9.73 -10.40 -11.56
C GLN A 154 10.62 -9.55 -10.65
N ARG A 155 11.31 -10.23 -9.74
CA ARG A 155 12.28 -9.61 -8.82
C ARG A 155 13.60 -9.38 -9.56
N THR A 156 14.23 -8.25 -9.30
CA THR A 156 15.47 -7.80 -9.96
C THR A 156 16.48 -7.31 -8.92
N THR A 157 16.50 -7.94 -7.74
CA THR A 157 17.37 -7.51 -6.64
C THR A 157 18.82 -7.78 -6.98
N ASN A 158 19.66 -6.76 -6.88
CA ASN A 158 21.07 -6.90 -7.12
C ASN A 158 21.71 -7.91 -6.14
N PRO A 159 22.49 -8.91 -6.62
CA PRO A 159 23.16 -9.90 -5.78
C PRO A 159 23.95 -9.33 -4.59
N PHE A 160 24.52 -8.13 -4.75
CA PHE A 160 25.28 -7.45 -3.70
C PHE A 160 24.49 -7.21 -2.41
N LEU A 161 23.17 -7.06 -2.50
CA LEU A 161 22.33 -6.91 -1.31
C LEU A 161 22.26 -8.20 -0.49
N PHE A 162 22.30 -9.36 -1.14
CA PHE A 162 22.34 -10.65 -0.44
C PHE A 162 23.65 -10.81 0.34
N ASP A 163 24.78 -10.36 -0.23
CA ASP A 163 26.08 -10.35 0.45
C ASP A 163 26.07 -9.46 1.70
N ILE A 164 25.56 -8.22 1.57
CA ILE A 164 25.46 -7.27 2.71
C ILE A 164 24.58 -7.85 3.82
N LEU A 165 23.49 -8.52 3.44
CA LEU A 165 22.52 -9.09 4.38
C LEU A 165 22.91 -10.49 4.86
N ASN A 166 24.05 -11.01 4.41
CA ASN A 166 24.55 -12.34 4.74
C ASN A 166 23.51 -13.43 4.44
N VAL A 167 22.85 -13.31 3.29
CA VAL A 167 21.92 -14.29 2.73
C VAL A 167 22.71 -15.16 1.76
N THR A 168 22.84 -16.44 2.09
CA THR A 168 23.58 -17.40 1.26
C THR A 168 22.72 -17.90 0.10
N ILE A 169 23.21 -17.72 -1.12
CA ILE A 169 22.60 -18.24 -2.35
C ILE A 169 23.40 -19.46 -2.80
N ASP A 170 22.69 -20.54 -3.15
CA ASP A 170 23.29 -21.75 -3.70
C ASP A 170 23.38 -21.65 -5.23
N TYR A 171 24.60 -21.45 -5.73
CA TYR A 171 24.90 -21.40 -7.15
C TYR A 171 25.28 -22.77 -7.75
N SER A 172 25.20 -23.87 -6.98
CA SER A 172 25.67 -25.19 -7.44
C SER A 172 24.90 -25.75 -8.64
N SER A 173 23.66 -25.29 -8.86
CA SER A 173 22.84 -25.64 -10.03
C SER A 173 23.09 -24.76 -11.25
N VAL A 174 23.94 -23.72 -11.15
CA VAL A 174 24.24 -22.82 -12.28
C VAL A 174 25.30 -23.47 -13.16
N GLU A 175 24.88 -23.96 -14.33
CA GLU A 175 25.79 -24.53 -15.33
C GLU A 175 26.45 -23.46 -16.21
N ASN A 176 25.80 -22.30 -16.37
CA ASN A 176 26.24 -21.20 -17.22
C ASN A 176 25.93 -19.84 -16.59
N ASP A 177 26.96 -19.08 -16.24
CA ASP A 177 26.87 -17.76 -15.61
C ASP A 177 26.09 -16.72 -16.43
N SER A 178 25.84 -16.98 -17.72
CA SER A 178 25.09 -16.09 -18.62
C SER A 178 23.59 -16.41 -18.73
N GLN A 179 23.10 -17.51 -18.14
CA GLN A 179 21.72 -17.96 -18.31
C GLN A 179 21.13 -18.56 -17.03
N TYR A 180 20.88 -17.73 -16.03
CA TYR A 180 20.06 -18.11 -14.88
C TYR A 180 19.28 -16.90 -14.36
N ASN A 181 18.14 -17.18 -13.72
CA ASN A 181 17.46 -16.19 -12.90
C ASN A 181 17.92 -16.38 -11.45
N LEU A 182 18.52 -15.34 -10.86
CA LEU A 182 19.00 -15.35 -9.48
C LEU A 182 17.90 -15.80 -8.50
N HIS A 183 16.67 -15.35 -8.75
CA HIS A 183 15.53 -15.56 -7.86
C HIS A 183 14.90 -16.95 -7.98
N ASP A 184 15.41 -17.79 -8.87
CA ASP A 184 15.06 -19.21 -8.95
C ASP A 184 16.07 -20.10 -8.19
N LEU A 185 17.19 -19.52 -7.71
CA LEU A 185 18.23 -20.27 -7.00
C LEU A 185 17.87 -20.52 -5.53
N PRO A 186 18.23 -21.69 -4.96
CA PRO A 186 18.01 -21.96 -3.55
C PRO A 186 18.71 -20.93 -2.66
N GLY A 187 18.00 -20.45 -1.63
CA GLY A 187 18.50 -19.44 -0.69
C GLY A 187 18.28 -17.98 -1.13
N ALA A 188 18.02 -17.73 -2.43
CA ALA A 188 17.56 -16.43 -2.89
C ALA A 188 16.11 -16.15 -2.42
N ILE A 189 15.70 -14.89 -2.56
CA ILE A 189 14.30 -14.49 -2.37
C ILE A 189 13.56 -14.82 -3.68
N SER A 190 12.52 -15.62 -3.63
CA SER A 190 11.84 -16.11 -4.83
C SER A 190 11.04 -15.04 -5.57
N ASN A 191 10.75 -15.30 -6.85
CA ASN A 191 9.73 -14.60 -7.61
C ASN A 191 8.30 -14.92 -7.10
N PRO A 192 7.30 -14.07 -7.42
CA PRO A 192 7.44 -12.73 -8.01
C PRO A 192 7.94 -11.69 -6.98
N SER A 193 8.11 -10.45 -7.42
CA SER A 193 8.31 -9.30 -6.52
C SER A 193 7.09 -9.09 -5.60
N THR A 194 7.24 -8.24 -4.60
CA THR A 194 6.23 -7.99 -3.57
C THR A 194 5.44 -6.73 -3.88
N GLU A 195 4.12 -6.74 -3.68
CA GLU A 195 3.29 -5.55 -3.67
C GLU A 195 3.20 -5.04 -2.22
N SER A 196 3.65 -3.81 -1.98
CA SER A 196 3.77 -3.23 -0.63
C SER A 196 2.55 -2.42 -0.21
N GLY A 197 1.59 -2.19 -1.10
CA GLY A 197 0.35 -1.51 -0.78
C GLY A 197 -0.59 -2.31 0.12
N MET A 198 -0.30 -3.59 0.38
CA MET A 198 -1.00 -4.40 1.36
C MET A 198 -0.06 -5.40 2.01
N LEU A 199 0.03 -5.36 3.34
CA LEU A 199 0.78 -6.34 4.12
C LEU A 199 0.20 -6.50 5.51
N LEU A 200 0.43 -7.67 6.10
CA LEU A 200 0.18 -7.92 7.52
C LEU A 200 1.51 -8.01 8.25
N VAL A 201 1.63 -7.36 9.40
CA VAL A 201 2.84 -7.44 10.22
C VAL A 201 2.52 -7.35 11.71
N ASN A 202 3.12 -8.21 12.53
CA ASN A 202 3.15 -8.03 13.97
C ASN A 202 4.44 -7.30 14.35
N LYS A 203 4.32 -6.06 14.83
CA LYS A 203 5.46 -5.18 15.11
C LYS A 203 6.38 -5.70 16.19
N ARG A 204 5.83 -6.41 17.19
CA ARG A 204 6.62 -6.94 18.31
C ARG A 204 7.59 -8.02 17.84
N SER A 205 7.12 -8.97 17.04
CA SER A 205 7.94 -10.09 16.56
C SER A 205 8.87 -9.71 15.40
N GLN A 206 8.44 -8.74 14.58
CA GLN A 206 9.12 -8.28 13.37
C GLN A 206 9.88 -6.95 13.55
N VAL A 207 10.13 -6.49 14.79
CA VAL A 207 10.80 -5.19 15.03
C VAL A 207 12.14 -5.06 14.30
N ASP A 208 12.94 -6.13 14.25
CA ASP A 208 14.23 -6.13 13.55
C ASP A 208 14.05 -5.93 12.04
N THR A 209 13.08 -6.64 11.45
CA THR A 209 12.67 -6.50 10.04
C THR A 209 12.23 -5.07 9.75
N LEU A 210 11.38 -4.49 10.61
CA LEU A 210 10.85 -3.14 10.40
C LEU A 210 11.94 -2.06 10.50
N LEU A 211 12.93 -2.23 11.39
CA LEU A 211 14.05 -1.29 11.50
C LEU A 211 14.98 -1.36 10.27
N ILE A 212 15.23 -2.55 9.73
CA ILE A 212 16.00 -2.70 8.48
C ILE A 212 15.21 -2.16 7.29
N ALA A 213 13.90 -2.46 7.19
CA ALA A 213 13.03 -1.91 6.16
C ALA A 213 12.97 -0.37 6.23
N LEU A 214 12.90 0.20 7.45
CA LEU A 214 13.00 1.65 7.64
C LEU A 214 14.31 2.20 7.09
N TYR A 215 15.43 1.54 7.39
CA TYR A 215 16.73 1.95 6.89
C TYR A 215 16.78 1.92 5.35
N PHE A 216 16.29 0.85 4.72
CA PHE A 216 16.20 0.79 3.25
C PHE A 216 15.34 1.90 2.67
N ASN A 217 14.22 2.25 3.31
CA ASN A 217 13.33 3.28 2.81
C ASN A 217 13.87 4.70 3.02
N ILE A 218 14.46 5.01 4.18
CA ILE A 218 15.12 6.31 4.44
C ILE A 218 16.22 6.60 3.42
N PHE A 219 16.97 5.57 3.03
CA PHE A 219 18.06 5.66 2.05
C PHE A 219 17.63 5.12 0.67
N GLY A 220 16.32 5.07 0.43
CA GLY A 220 15.72 4.38 -0.71
C GLY A 220 16.11 5.02 -2.03
N PHE A 221 15.80 6.29 -2.21
CA PHE A 221 16.04 7.00 -3.46
C PHE A 221 17.51 7.03 -3.88
N ASP A 222 18.40 7.27 -2.92
CA ASP A 222 19.83 7.46 -3.20
C ASP A 222 20.58 6.14 -3.40
N TYR A 223 20.13 5.05 -2.77
CA TYR A 223 20.91 3.80 -2.71
C TYR A 223 20.06 2.55 -2.91
N TYR A 224 19.05 2.34 -2.07
CA TYR A 224 18.44 1.01 -1.96
C TYR A 224 17.42 0.71 -3.05
N TYR A 225 16.55 1.63 -3.45
CA TYR A 225 15.58 1.37 -4.53
C TYR A 225 16.27 1.00 -5.84
N PRO A 226 17.33 1.71 -6.31
CA PRO A 226 18.07 1.28 -7.49
C PRO A 226 18.73 -0.08 -7.35
N LEU A 227 19.20 -0.48 -6.17
CA LEU A 227 19.80 -1.80 -5.95
C LEU A 227 18.74 -2.91 -5.85
N ILE A 228 17.57 -2.60 -5.31
CA ILE A 228 16.48 -3.54 -5.09
C ILE A 228 15.74 -3.85 -6.40
N THR A 229 15.50 -2.84 -7.24
CA THR A 229 14.70 -3.00 -8.47
C THR A 229 15.48 -2.79 -9.77
N GLN A 230 16.72 -2.28 -9.71
CA GLN A 230 17.58 -2.05 -10.87
C GLN A 230 16.93 -1.21 -11.99
N GLY A 231 16.12 -0.20 -11.64
CA GLY A 231 15.42 0.63 -12.63
C GLY A 231 14.16 -0.03 -13.22
N GLY A 232 13.78 -1.21 -12.73
CA GLY A 232 12.61 -1.94 -13.18
C GLY A 232 11.28 -1.30 -12.77
N ALA A 233 10.19 -1.83 -13.34
CA ALA A 233 8.83 -1.36 -13.06
C ALA A 233 8.46 -1.50 -11.57
N GLY A 234 7.71 -0.51 -11.07
CA GLY A 234 7.35 -0.42 -9.66
C GLY A 234 8.53 -0.10 -8.74
N GLN A 235 9.52 0.68 -9.20
CA GLN A 235 10.65 1.07 -8.35
C GLN A 235 10.18 1.87 -7.12
N GLY A 236 10.53 1.37 -5.93
CA GLY A 236 10.15 1.96 -4.66
C GLY A 236 10.33 0.98 -3.50
N ASP A 237 9.42 1.04 -2.53
CA ASP A 237 9.46 0.29 -1.29
C ASP A 237 9.06 -1.19 -1.39
N LYS A 238 8.54 -1.60 -2.55
CA LYS A 238 7.87 -2.89 -2.80
C LYS A 238 8.56 -4.11 -2.17
N ASP A 239 9.87 -4.23 -2.38
CA ASP A 239 10.67 -5.38 -1.95
C ASP A 239 11.49 -5.13 -0.68
N THR A 240 11.36 -3.94 -0.07
CA THR A 240 12.13 -3.59 1.13
C THR A 240 11.79 -4.47 2.33
N TYR A 241 10.52 -4.84 2.50
CA TYR A 241 10.04 -5.65 3.63
C TYR A 241 10.52 -7.10 3.57
N ILE A 242 10.41 -7.75 2.41
CA ILE A 242 10.87 -9.14 2.25
C ILE A 242 12.39 -9.25 2.34
N LEU A 243 13.11 -8.30 1.73
CA LEU A 243 14.57 -8.24 1.81
C LEU A 243 15.02 -8.04 3.26
N ALA A 244 14.37 -7.14 4.00
CA ALA A 244 14.64 -6.91 5.41
C ALA A 244 14.38 -8.15 6.27
N ALA A 245 13.31 -8.90 5.99
CA ALA A 245 12.98 -10.12 6.73
C ALA A 245 14.07 -11.19 6.56
N TYR A 246 14.58 -11.35 5.34
CA TYR A 246 15.70 -12.26 5.05
C TYR A 246 16.98 -11.82 5.78
N GLY A 247 17.32 -10.53 5.73
CA GLY A 247 18.49 -9.99 6.45
C GLY A 247 18.38 -10.13 7.98
N ALA A 248 17.18 -9.97 8.52
CA ALA A 248 16.88 -10.18 9.94
C ALA A 248 16.76 -11.66 10.33
N LYS A 249 16.77 -12.58 9.35
CA LYS A 249 16.49 -14.02 9.54
C LYS A 249 15.16 -14.27 10.24
N LYS A 250 14.15 -13.47 9.87
CA LYS A 250 12.78 -13.56 10.40
C LYS A 250 11.89 -14.34 9.44
N PRO A 251 10.88 -15.06 9.96
CA PRO A 251 9.90 -15.71 9.11
C PRO A 251 9.11 -14.66 8.32
N VAL A 252 8.88 -14.95 7.05
CA VAL A 252 8.04 -14.17 6.14
C VAL A 252 7.25 -15.13 5.24
N TYR A 253 5.99 -14.81 5.00
CA TYR A 253 5.14 -15.52 4.07
C TYR A 253 4.74 -14.60 2.92
N GLN A 254 5.14 -14.94 1.70
CA GLN A 254 4.57 -14.30 0.51
C GLN A 254 3.42 -15.17 0.01
N VAL A 255 2.26 -14.55 -0.25
CA VAL A 255 1.11 -15.22 -0.85
C VAL A 255 1.53 -15.85 -2.16
N LYS A 256 1.17 -17.13 -2.34
CA LYS A 256 1.64 -17.99 -3.43
C LYS A 256 0.79 -17.86 -4.68
N GLN A 257 -0.51 -17.61 -4.54
CA GLN A 257 -1.36 -17.29 -5.68
C GLN A 257 -0.96 -15.95 -6.28
N GLY A 258 -0.93 -15.88 -7.61
CA GLY A 258 -0.50 -14.70 -8.35
C GLY A 258 -1.58 -13.62 -8.45
N VAL A 259 -1.15 -12.45 -8.91
CA VAL A 259 -2.02 -11.30 -9.19
C VAL A 259 -2.86 -11.57 -10.45
N THR A 260 -4.09 -11.08 -10.48
CA THR A 260 -4.94 -11.08 -11.70
C THR A 260 -5.16 -9.67 -12.22
N PHE A 261 -4.97 -9.45 -13.51
CA PHE A 261 -5.37 -8.19 -14.14
C PHE A 261 -6.90 -8.16 -14.29
N ILE A 262 -7.51 -7.14 -13.69
CA ILE A 262 -8.96 -6.93 -13.68
C ILE A 262 -9.25 -5.62 -14.39
N GLY A 263 -10.31 -5.60 -15.19
CA GLY A 263 -10.66 -4.46 -16.02
C GLY A 263 -11.71 -4.85 -17.05
N ARG A 264 -11.72 -4.13 -18.16
CA ARG A 264 -12.77 -4.21 -19.17
C ARG A 264 -12.23 -4.62 -20.53
N PHE A 265 -13.12 -5.23 -21.32
CA PHE A 265 -12.87 -5.50 -22.73
C PHE A 265 -13.53 -4.43 -23.61
N GLU A 266 -12.76 -3.90 -24.55
CA GLU A 266 -13.18 -2.96 -25.58
C GLU A 266 -13.97 -3.68 -26.68
N LYS A 267 -14.70 -2.92 -27.51
CA LYS A 267 -15.47 -3.49 -28.63
C LYS A 267 -14.62 -4.23 -29.66
N ASP A 268 -13.37 -3.84 -29.82
CA ASP A 268 -12.41 -4.50 -30.72
C ASP A 268 -11.76 -5.75 -30.10
N GLY A 269 -12.13 -6.10 -28.85
CA GLY A 269 -11.58 -7.21 -28.10
C GLY A 269 -10.31 -6.88 -27.33
N GLY A 270 -9.81 -5.64 -27.39
CA GLY A 270 -8.70 -5.17 -26.56
C GLY A 270 -9.06 -5.19 -25.08
N PHE A 271 -8.07 -5.43 -24.22
CA PHE A 271 -8.26 -5.41 -22.76
C PHE A 271 -7.59 -4.18 -22.15
N THR A 272 -8.34 -3.47 -21.31
CA THR A 272 -7.87 -2.33 -20.52
C THR A 272 -7.95 -2.71 -19.05
N SER A 273 -6.81 -2.72 -18.35
CA SER A 273 -6.77 -3.04 -16.92
C SER A 273 -7.11 -1.81 -16.07
N GLY A 274 -8.10 -1.97 -15.18
CA GLY A 274 -8.45 -0.99 -14.17
C GLY A 274 -7.86 -1.32 -12.79
N ALA A 275 -7.46 -2.56 -12.55
CA ALA A 275 -6.95 -2.98 -11.27
C ALA A 275 -6.14 -4.29 -11.30
N LEU A 276 -5.41 -4.53 -10.22
CA LEU A 276 -4.75 -5.78 -9.89
C LEU A 276 -5.50 -6.47 -8.74
N GLY A 277 -6.11 -7.61 -9.03
CA GLY A 277 -6.80 -8.45 -8.05
C GLY A 277 -5.80 -9.26 -7.23
N GLN A 278 -5.84 -9.07 -5.91
CA GLN A 278 -4.98 -9.72 -4.93
C GLN A 278 -5.76 -10.76 -4.13
N CYS A 279 -5.27 -11.99 -4.13
CA CYS A 279 -6.02 -13.14 -3.60
C CYS A 279 -6.24 -13.11 -2.10
N ASP A 280 -7.34 -13.74 -1.67
CA ASP A 280 -7.52 -14.11 -0.28
C ASP A 280 -6.52 -15.24 0.10
N PRO A 281 -5.58 -14.95 1.02
CA PRO A 281 -4.56 -15.91 1.41
C PRO A 281 -5.12 -17.03 2.32
N THR A 282 -6.36 -16.91 2.79
CA THR A 282 -6.97 -17.88 3.71
C THR A 282 -7.67 -19.04 2.98
N THR A 283 -7.73 -18.97 1.65
CA THR A 283 -8.37 -19.95 0.77
C THR A 283 -7.72 -21.34 0.83
N GLN A 284 -8.47 -22.37 0.43
CA GLN A 284 -7.92 -23.73 0.30
C GLN A 284 -6.89 -23.82 -0.83
N THR A 285 -7.14 -23.11 -1.93
CA THR A 285 -6.21 -23.01 -3.07
C THR A 285 -4.83 -22.51 -2.65
N GLU A 286 -4.77 -21.46 -1.83
CA GLU A 286 -3.51 -20.95 -1.28
C GLU A 286 -2.74 -22.02 -0.48
N ARG A 287 -3.45 -22.81 0.34
CA ARG A 287 -2.83 -23.90 1.13
C ARG A 287 -2.23 -25.00 0.26
N GLU A 288 -2.90 -25.34 -0.83
CA GLU A 288 -2.53 -26.44 -1.72
C GLU A 288 -1.50 -26.04 -2.79
N THR A 289 -1.37 -24.73 -3.05
CA THR A 289 -0.40 -24.18 -4.01
C THR A 289 1.03 -24.51 -3.58
N LYS A 290 1.80 -25.12 -4.49
CA LYS A 290 3.21 -25.48 -4.25
C LYS A 290 4.17 -24.76 -5.17
N ASN A 291 3.95 -24.78 -6.49
CA ASN A 291 4.93 -24.30 -7.48
C ASN A 291 4.33 -23.63 -8.74
N ASP A 292 3.10 -23.94 -9.15
CA ASP A 292 2.39 -23.20 -10.22
C ASP A 292 1.48 -22.17 -9.56
N THR A 293 1.58 -20.89 -9.95
CA THR A 293 0.64 -19.83 -9.57
C THR A 293 -0.74 -20.16 -10.17
N PRO A 294 -1.70 -20.69 -9.39
CA PRO A 294 -3.05 -20.89 -9.89
C PRO A 294 -3.67 -19.51 -10.13
N SER A 295 -4.57 -19.43 -11.11
CA SER A 295 -5.37 -18.22 -11.30
C SER A 295 -6.22 -17.97 -10.07
N CYS A 296 -6.10 -16.79 -9.49
CA CYS A 296 -6.91 -16.32 -8.38
C CYS A 296 -8.40 -16.32 -8.75
N SER A 297 -9.26 -16.86 -7.89
CA SER A 297 -10.72 -16.78 -8.04
C SER A 297 -11.42 -15.99 -6.93
N ASP A 298 -10.77 -15.87 -5.76
CA ASP A 298 -11.31 -15.22 -4.58
C ASP A 298 -10.34 -14.10 -4.16
N TYR A 299 -10.79 -12.86 -4.32
CA TYR A 299 -9.96 -11.67 -4.10
C TYR A 299 -10.25 -11.05 -2.73
N MET A 300 -9.20 -10.77 -1.96
CA MET A 300 -9.29 -10.02 -0.71
C MET A 300 -9.12 -8.52 -0.97
N PHE A 301 -8.21 -8.16 -1.86
CA PHE A 301 -7.91 -6.78 -2.19
C PHE A 301 -7.94 -6.53 -3.70
N LEU A 302 -8.22 -5.29 -4.06
CA LEU A 302 -8.18 -4.79 -5.42
C LEU A 302 -7.31 -3.52 -5.43
N HIS A 303 -6.11 -3.64 -5.99
CA HIS A 303 -5.22 -2.50 -6.17
C HIS A 303 -5.61 -1.75 -7.43
N LEU A 304 -6.20 -0.57 -7.27
CA LEU A 304 -6.77 0.20 -8.36
C LEU A 304 -5.68 0.94 -9.15
N SER A 305 -5.61 0.66 -10.45
CA SER A 305 -5.01 1.55 -11.44
C SER A 305 -5.99 2.66 -11.84
N PHE A 306 -7.28 2.35 -11.83
CA PHE A 306 -8.40 3.25 -12.10
C PHE A 306 -9.69 2.71 -11.43
N PRO A 307 -10.55 3.56 -10.85
CA PRO A 307 -10.34 4.98 -10.60
C PRO A 307 -9.47 5.23 -9.36
N LYS A 308 -8.38 5.98 -9.51
CA LYS A 308 -7.65 6.56 -8.36
C LYS A 308 -8.30 7.88 -7.96
N PHE A 309 -8.22 8.29 -6.69
CA PHE A 309 -8.95 9.44 -6.14
C PHE A 309 -8.40 10.82 -6.61
N TYR A 310 -8.37 11.03 -7.92
CA TYR A 310 -8.00 12.24 -8.66
C TYR A 310 -9.19 12.65 -9.53
N PRO A 311 -10.16 13.41 -8.98
CA PRO A 311 -11.48 13.53 -9.58
C PRO A 311 -11.48 14.06 -11.02
N GLU A 312 -10.61 15.02 -11.34
CA GLU A 312 -10.48 15.58 -12.68
C GLU A 312 -9.92 14.57 -13.69
N GLU A 313 -8.91 13.79 -13.30
CA GLU A 313 -8.33 12.76 -14.16
C GLU A 313 -9.31 11.62 -14.41
N ILE A 314 -10.03 11.23 -13.36
CA ILE A 314 -11.09 10.24 -13.51
C ILE A 314 -12.14 10.78 -14.46
N ALA A 315 -12.61 12.01 -14.21
CA ALA A 315 -13.73 12.58 -14.94
C ALA A 315 -13.45 12.71 -16.45
N ASP A 316 -12.21 12.98 -16.84
CA ASP A 316 -11.81 13.02 -18.25
C ASP A 316 -11.77 11.65 -18.92
N LYS A 317 -11.58 10.58 -18.13
CA LYS A 317 -11.53 9.17 -18.59
C LYS A 317 -12.88 8.45 -18.48
N LEU A 318 -13.91 9.08 -17.91
CA LEU A 318 -15.24 8.48 -17.74
C LEU A 318 -16.00 8.24 -19.04
N ASN A 319 -15.66 8.99 -20.09
CA ASN A 319 -16.35 8.96 -21.36
C ASN A 319 -15.42 8.35 -22.42
N GLY A 320 -15.75 7.13 -22.86
CA GLY A 320 -15.18 6.52 -24.04
C GLY A 320 -15.83 7.05 -25.34
N PRO A 321 -15.40 6.55 -26.50
CA PRO A 321 -15.93 6.94 -27.80
C PRO A 321 -17.46 6.78 -27.93
N ASP A 322 -18.06 5.92 -27.11
CA ASP A 322 -19.49 5.56 -27.13
C ASP A 322 -20.27 6.06 -25.90
N GLY A 323 -19.67 6.89 -25.04
CA GLY A 323 -20.28 7.37 -23.79
C GLY A 323 -19.62 6.79 -22.54
N HIS A 324 -20.39 6.56 -21.48
CA HIS A 324 -19.85 6.12 -20.20
C HIS A 324 -19.24 4.70 -20.26
N ILE A 325 -18.11 4.54 -19.58
CA ILE A 325 -17.37 3.28 -19.46
C ILE A 325 -17.72 2.57 -18.15
N VAL A 326 -17.83 1.24 -18.18
CA VAL A 326 -17.89 0.39 -16.97
C VAL A 326 -16.57 -0.37 -16.88
N GLU A 327 -15.78 -0.11 -15.85
CA GLU A 327 -14.41 -0.58 -15.68
C GLU A 327 -14.32 -2.06 -15.30
N PHE A 328 -15.25 -2.56 -14.48
CA PHE A 328 -15.19 -3.90 -13.91
C PHE A 328 -16.32 -4.82 -14.41
N ASP A 329 -16.84 -4.52 -15.60
CA ASP A 329 -17.86 -5.31 -16.30
C ASP A 329 -17.27 -6.64 -16.78
N GLY A 330 -17.62 -7.74 -16.13
CA GLY A 330 -17.15 -9.08 -16.49
C GLY A 330 -16.64 -9.93 -15.32
N VAL A 331 -16.53 -9.35 -14.13
CA VAL A 331 -16.23 -10.10 -12.90
C VAL A 331 -17.49 -10.14 -12.03
N ASN A 332 -17.84 -11.34 -11.55
CA ASN A 332 -18.93 -11.49 -10.60
C ASN A 332 -18.41 -11.29 -9.17
N TRP A 333 -18.60 -10.09 -8.64
CA TRP A 333 -18.19 -9.72 -7.28
C TRP A 333 -19.19 -10.16 -6.19
N GLY A 334 -20.36 -10.68 -6.57
CA GLY A 334 -21.48 -10.89 -5.65
C GLY A 334 -22.26 -9.61 -5.29
N TYR A 335 -21.76 -8.43 -5.67
CA TYR A 335 -22.41 -7.13 -5.51
C TYR A 335 -21.98 -6.15 -6.61
N ASP A 336 -22.61 -4.98 -6.66
CA ASP A 336 -22.36 -3.96 -7.68
C ASP A 336 -21.13 -3.11 -7.29
N LEU A 337 -19.93 -3.70 -7.35
CA LEU A 337 -18.66 -3.11 -6.86
C LEU A 337 -18.39 -1.71 -7.42
N GLU A 338 -18.42 -1.57 -8.74
CA GLU A 338 -18.12 -0.30 -9.38
C GLU A 338 -19.14 0.78 -8.99
N LEU A 339 -20.43 0.43 -8.95
CA LEU A 339 -21.46 1.33 -8.43
C LEU A 339 -21.16 1.77 -7.00
N GLN A 340 -20.71 0.86 -6.13
CA GLN A 340 -20.37 1.19 -4.75
C GLN A 340 -19.21 2.17 -4.65
N ILE A 341 -18.14 1.94 -5.42
CA ILE A 341 -16.99 2.85 -5.50
C ILE A 341 -17.48 4.26 -5.90
N TRP A 342 -18.31 4.35 -6.93
CA TRP A 342 -18.83 5.62 -7.44
C TRP A 342 -19.82 6.32 -6.49
N GLU A 343 -20.68 5.55 -5.80
CA GLU A 343 -21.56 6.06 -4.75
C GLU A 343 -20.76 6.64 -3.59
N MET A 344 -19.65 6.02 -3.20
CA MET A 344 -18.76 6.53 -2.15
C MET A 344 -18.01 7.78 -2.61
N MET A 345 -17.40 7.76 -3.80
CA MET A 345 -16.65 8.90 -4.34
C MET A 345 -17.54 10.14 -4.49
N CYS A 346 -18.75 10.01 -5.06
CA CYS A 346 -19.65 11.15 -5.20
C CYS A 346 -20.15 11.67 -3.86
N GLN A 347 -20.36 10.82 -2.85
CA GLN A 347 -20.70 11.28 -1.50
C GLN A 347 -19.55 12.01 -0.80
N LEU A 348 -18.30 11.65 -1.10
CA LEU A 348 -17.11 12.31 -0.57
C LEU A 348 -16.84 13.67 -1.23
N LEU A 349 -17.26 13.87 -2.48
CA LEU A 349 -16.87 15.02 -3.31
C LEU A 349 -18.01 15.97 -3.68
N CYS A 350 -19.23 15.46 -3.93
CA CYS A 350 -20.26 16.21 -4.63
C CYS A 350 -21.29 16.84 -3.70
N SER A 351 -21.38 18.17 -3.76
CA SER A 351 -22.30 18.95 -2.92
C SER A 351 -23.78 18.63 -3.19
N ASN A 352 -24.08 18.33 -4.45
CA ASN A 352 -25.42 18.05 -5.00
C ASN A 352 -25.71 16.55 -5.10
N TYR A 353 -24.96 15.70 -4.40
CA TYR A 353 -25.25 14.27 -4.37
C TYR A 353 -26.66 14.01 -3.83
N GLU A 354 -27.43 13.20 -4.57
CA GLU A 354 -28.74 12.71 -4.17
C GLU A 354 -28.73 11.19 -4.01
N LYS A 355 -29.46 10.68 -3.02
CA LYS A 355 -29.60 9.24 -2.76
C LYS A 355 -30.13 8.53 -4.01
N ASN A 356 -29.65 7.31 -4.27
CA ASN A 356 -30.18 6.46 -5.32
C ASN A 356 -31.67 6.14 -5.09
N VAL A 357 -32.54 6.72 -5.92
CA VAL A 357 -33.99 6.44 -5.94
C VAL A 357 -34.40 5.39 -6.96
N ILE A 358 -33.50 5.02 -7.89
CA ILE A 358 -33.76 4.02 -8.91
C ILE A 358 -33.73 2.62 -8.29
N GLN A 359 -32.78 2.38 -7.40
CA GLN A 359 -32.59 1.12 -6.68
C GLN A 359 -32.37 1.38 -5.18
N PRO A 360 -33.43 1.81 -4.45
CA PRO A 360 -33.28 2.33 -3.08
C PRO A 360 -32.79 1.30 -2.05
N GLU A 361 -32.93 0.01 -2.36
CA GLU A 361 -32.51 -1.13 -1.53
C GLU A 361 -31.16 -1.74 -1.96
N ASN A 362 -30.49 -1.17 -2.97
CA ASN A 362 -29.18 -1.67 -3.39
C ASN A 362 -28.11 -1.32 -2.35
N GLU A 363 -27.46 -2.34 -1.78
CA GLU A 363 -26.44 -2.18 -0.75
C GLU A 363 -25.22 -1.38 -1.23
N ALA A 364 -24.91 -1.40 -2.52
CA ALA A 364 -23.87 -0.58 -3.12
C ALA A 364 -24.15 0.94 -2.99
N SER A 365 -25.43 1.33 -2.85
CA SER A 365 -25.87 2.73 -2.76
C SER A 365 -26.12 3.21 -1.31
N GLN A 366 -25.53 2.54 -0.32
CA GLN A 366 -25.65 2.97 1.07
C GLN A 366 -25.05 4.36 1.29
N LEU A 367 -25.73 5.15 2.13
CA LEU A 367 -25.24 6.48 2.49
C LEU A 367 -24.10 6.37 3.49
N LEU A 368 -22.99 7.06 3.21
CA LEU A 368 -21.92 7.24 4.18
C LEU A 368 -22.46 7.89 5.46
N ALA A 369 -21.82 7.58 6.59
CA ALA A 369 -22.10 8.27 7.85
C ALA A 369 -21.97 9.79 7.64
N PRO A 370 -22.81 10.62 8.28
CA PRO A 370 -22.84 12.06 8.01
C PRO A 370 -21.47 12.76 8.09
N LYS A 371 -20.59 12.31 8.99
CA LYS A 371 -19.22 12.84 9.15
C LYS A 371 -18.29 12.64 7.95
N PHE A 372 -18.58 11.66 7.08
CA PHE A 372 -17.76 11.36 5.91
C PHE A 372 -18.30 12.01 4.64
N ARG A 373 -19.57 12.45 4.62
CA ARG A 373 -20.13 13.13 3.46
C ARG A 373 -19.41 14.46 3.24
N LYS A 374 -18.95 14.69 2.01
CA LYS A 374 -18.15 15.86 1.59
C LYS A 374 -16.77 15.96 2.26
N ALA A 375 -16.34 14.96 3.03
CA ALA A 375 -15.05 14.99 3.70
C ALA A 375 -13.87 15.04 2.72
N GLY A 376 -14.04 14.55 1.48
CA GLY A 376 -13.04 14.67 0.43
C GLY A 376 -12.74 16.11 0.02
N GLN A 377 -13.71 17.03 0.17
CA GLN A 377 -13.51 18.46 -0.10
C GLN A 377 -12.56 19.13 0.90
N GLU A 378 -12.26 18.48 2.03
CA GLU A 378 -11.31 19.02 3.00
C GLU A 378 -9.84 18.81 2.63
N LEU A 379 -9.56 17.93 1.67
CA LEU A 379 -8.22 17.68 1.15
C LEU A 379 -7.70 18.93 0.43
N ASN A 380 -6.47 19.35 0.76
CA ASN A 380 -5.85 20.55 0.19
C ASN A 380 -5.80 20.51 -1.34
N TYR A 381 -5.44 19.35 -1.90
CA TYR A 381 -5.45 19.12 -3.34
C TYR A 381 -6.84 19.37 -3.95
N ILE A 382 -7.89 18.78 -3.40
CA ILE A 382 -9.27 18.96 -3.88
C ILE A 382 -9.73 20.41 -3.78
N LYS A 383 -9.30 21.16 -2.74
CA LYS A 383 -9.60 22.60 -2.60
C LYS A 383 -9.01 23.45 -3.72
N THR A 384 -7.98 22.98 -4.42
CA THR A 384 -7.43 23.68 -5.59
C THR A 384 -8.25 23.48 -6.86
N LEU A 385 -9.14 22.49 -6.86
CA LEU A 385 -9.96 22.11 -8.01
C LEU A 385 -11.33 22.78 -7.99
N LYS A 386 -11.96 22.86 -9.15
CA LYS A 386 -13.37 23.26 -9.28
C LYS A 386 -14.32 22.09 -9.07
N ILE A 387 -14.21 21.42 -7.92
CA ILE A 387 -14.85 20.11 -7.71
C ILE A 387 -16.37 20.09 -7.91
N ASN A 388 -17.08 21.18 -7.58
CA ASN A 388 -18.52 21.24 -7.82
C ASN A 388 -18.85 21.23 -9.33
N GLU A 389 -18.03 21.87 -10.17
CA GLU A 389 -18.19 21.86 -11.64
C GLU A 389 -17.95 20.46 -12.20
N GLU A 390 -16.88 19.79 -11.78
CA GLU A 390 -16.58 18.39 -12.17
C GLU A 390 -17.69 17.43 -11.73
N CYS A 391 -18.22 17.60 -10.51
CA CYS A 391 -19.33 16.82 -10.00
C CYS A 391 -20.59 16.96 -10.85
N ASP A 392 -21.02 18.20 -11.11
CA ASP A 392 -22.27 18.47 -11.81
C ASP A 392 -22.20 18.08 -13.29
N THR A 393 -21.03 18.20 -13.92
CA THR A 393 -20.86 17.98 -15.37
C THR A 393 -20.42 16.57 -15.75
N LYS A 394 -19.72 15.84 -14.86
CA LYS A 394 -19.10 14.56 -15.20
C LYS A 394 -19.39 13.45 -14.19
N LEU A 395 -19.06 13.65 -12.90
CA LEU A 395 -19.13 12.56 -11.90
C LEU A 395 -20.57 12.12 -11.59
N LEU A 396 -21.48 13.07 -11.32
CA LEU A 396 -22.89 12.75 -11.02
C LEU A 396 -23.63 12.18 -12.25
N PRO A 397 -23.45 12.71 -13.48
CA PRO A 397 -23.96 12.07 -14.69
C PRO A 397 -23.50 10.62 -14.85
N HIS A 398 -22.21 10.34 -14.63
CA HIS A 398 -21.68 8.99 -14.71
C HIS A 398 -22.24 8.06 -13.62
N LEU A 399 -22.34 8.54 -12.37
CA LEU A 399 -23.00 7.78 -11.31
C LEU A 399 -24.46 7.46 -11.68
N GLN A 400 -25.17 8.42 -12.25
CA GLN A 400 -26.55 8.21 -12.70
C GLN A 400 -26.62 7.17 -13.83
N PHE A 401 -25.65 7.13 -14.73
CA PHE A 401 -25.51 6.05 -15.71
C PHE A 401 -25.32 4.69 -15.02
N LEU A 402 -24.37 4.55 -14.10
CA LEU A 402 -24.11 3.28 -13.39
C LEU A 402 -25.34 2.78 -12.62
N ARG A 403 -26.07 3.69 -11.94
CA ARG A 403 -27.33 3.37 -11.25
C ARG A 403 -28.38 2.75 -12.17
N ASN A 404 -28.41 3.17 -13.44
CA ASN A 404 -29.28 2.56 -14.45
C ASN A 404 -28.67 1.27 -15.00
N TYR A 405 -27.38 1.25 -15.32
CA TYR A 405 -26.68 0.08 -15.85
C TYR A 405 -26.89 -1.16 -14.98
N PHE A 406 -26.52 -1.08 -13.70
CA PHE A 406 -26.65 -2.19 -12.75
C PHE A 406 -28.09 -2.54 -12.39
N LYS A 407 -29.08 -1.70 -12.72
CA LYS A 407 -30.51 -2.04 -12.54
C LYS A 407 -30.94 -3.17 -13.47
N TYR A 408 -30.36 -3.22 -14.67
CA TYR A 408 -30.75 -4.14 -15.73
C TYR A 408 -29.99 -5.47 -15.68
N ALA A 409 -28.94 -5.57 -14.86
CA ALA A 409 -28.24 -6.83 -14.61
C ALA A 409 -29.19 -7.78 -13.85
N ASP A 410 -29.79 -8.74 -14.56
CA ASP A 410 -30.62 -9.76 -13.94
C ASP A 410 -29.73 -10.66 -13.07
N LYS A 411 -29.76 -10.41 -11.76
CA LYS A 411 -29.00 -11.15 -10.74
C LYS A 411 -29.33 -12.65 -10.73
N SER A 412 -30.37 -13.11 -11.44
CA SER A 412 -30.80 -14.51 -11.48
C SER A 412 -30.29 -15.34 -12.68
N THR A 413 -29.80 -14.71 -13.76
CA THR A 413 -29.46 -15.45 -15.00
C THR A 413 -27.96 -15.63 -15.23
N ASN A 414 -27.10 -14.95 -14.47
CA ASN A 414 -25.63 -14.99 -14.65
C ASN A 414 -25.19 -14.69 -16.12
N GLN A 415 -26.07 -14.09 -16.92
CA GLN A 415 -25.78 -13.64 -18.27
C GLN A 415 -25.18 -12.24 -18.17
N PHE A 416 -23.85 -12.17 -18.21
CA PHE A 416 -23.18 -10.92 -18.51
C PHE A 416 -23.66 -10.40 -19.87
N HIS A 417 -23.94 -9.11 -19.90
CA HIS A 417 -24.70 -8.41 -20.92
C HIS A 417 -24.14 -8.59 -22.34
N GLN A 418 -24.71 -9.53 -23.10
CA GLN A 418 -24.59 -9.49 -24.56
C GLN A 418 -25.58 -8.53 -25.21
N ASP A 419 -26.70 -8.16 -24.60
CA ASP A 419 -27.66 -7.25 -25.24
C ASP A 419 -28.38 -6.36 -24.19
N TRP A 420 -27.90 -5.12 -24.04
CA TRP A 420 -28.70 -4.03 -23.45
C TRP A 420 -29.07 -3.05 -24.57
N GLU A 421 -30.37 -2.79 -24.76
CA GLU A 421 -30.89 -1.93 -25.84
C GLU A 421 -30.36 -0.47 -25.78
N GLY A 422 -29.86 0.00 -24.64
CA GLY A 422 -29.23 1.32 -24.54
C GLY A 422 -27.77 1.39 -24.98
N LYS A 423 -27.13 0.24 -25.30
CA LYS A 423 -25.77 0.20 -25.91
C LYS A 423 -25.76 0.78 -27.33
N HIS A 424 -26.95 0.94 -27.93
CA HIS A 424 -27.21 1.49 -29.25
C HIS A 424 -28.10 2.75 -29.25
N ALA A 425 -28.31 3.39 -28.10
CA ALA A 425 -29.01 4.66 -28.06
C ALA A 425 -28.16 5.76 -28.73
N SER A 426 -28.30 5.85 -30.05
CA SER A 426 -27.87 6.99 -30.86
C SER A 426 -28.42 8.26 -30.23
N TYR A 427 -27.54 9.06 -29.64
CA TYR A 427 -27.87 10.42 -29.23
C TYR A 427 -27.96 11.26 -30.51
N ASN A 428 -29.19 11.44 -30.99
CA ASN A 428 -29.47 12.44 -32.00
C ASN A 428 -29.07 13.82 -31.47
N THR A 429 -28.19 14.46 -32.23
CA THR A 429 -27.78 15.85 -32.11
C THR A 429 -28.98 16.80 -32.06
N VAL A 430 -28.91 17.78 -31.16
CA VAL A 430 -29.39 19.15 -31.41
C VAL A 430 -28.24 20.10 -31.13
#